data_AF-A0A6S7IA95-F1
#
_entry.id   AF-A0A6S7IA95-F1
#
_cell.length_a   1.000
_cell.length_b   1.000
_cell.length_c   1.000
_cell.angle_alpha   90.00
_cell.angle_beta   90.00
_cell.angle_gamma   90.00
#
_symmetry.space_group_name_H-M   'P 1'
#
loop_
_entity.id
_entity.type
_entity.pdbx_description
1 polymer ?
#
loop_
_entity_poly.entity_id
_entity_poly.type
_entity_poly.pdbx_seq_one_letter_code
_entity_poly.pdbx_strand_id
1 'polypeptide(L)'
;MPPGPFPYPFLGNIPQIISADPVRPFSKLAEKYGDIPNGNAVILNTASLVREEKLAPRRQEDLMGKSPESFYPFGEIMGHNMASSHYSPAYLFERKVFVSAMHIFGAGIERASVRAGHAVDIAMKEIGNKPGRSFSPKNLLEFAIFVQLLEWLTSKKIALDDPILKELNEFAAIMTRQALLNTMYELCPFLCYLPTQIFSGNKASTTD
;
A
#
# COMPACT_ATOMS: atom_id res chain seq x y z
N MET A 1 -6.59 -28.21 12.95
CA MET A 1 -5.83 -26.95 13.06
C MET A 1 -4.47 -27.18 12.44
N PRO A 2 -3.92 -26.21 11.69
CA PRO A 2 -2.58 -26.34 11.14
C PRO A 2 -1.52 -26.46 12.27
N PRO A 3 -0.31 -26.97 11.99
CA PRO A 3 0.76 -27.01 12.98
C PRO A 3 1.31 -25.59 13.24
N GLY A 4 1.60 -25.24 14.49
CA GLY A 4 2.07 -23.90 14.86
C GLY A 4 2.98 -23.88 16.08
N PRO A 5 3.73 -22.78 16.29
CA PRO A 5 4.53 -22.60 17.50
C PRO A 5 3.66 -22.58 18.75
N PHE A 6 4.23 -23.03 19.87
CA PHE A 6 3.56 -22.99 21.17
C PHE A 6 3.44 -21.51 21.64
N PRO A 7 2.23 -21.02 21.91
CA PRO A 7 2.03 -19.64 22.34
C PRO A 7 2.49 -19.44 23.78
N TYR A 8 3.22 -18.36 24.05
CA TYR A 8 3.55 -17.95 25.41
C TYR A 8 2.31 -17.39 26.12
N PRO A 9 2.19 -17.57 27.45
CA PRO A 9 1.13 -16.93 28.21
C PRO A 9 1.20 -15.41 28.06
N PHE A 10 0.05 -14.76 27.85
CA PHE A 10 -0.14 -13.32 27.60
C PHE A 10 0.45 -12.75 26.29
N LEU A 11 1.63 -13.22 25.85
CA LEU A 11 2.32 -12.72 24.65
C LEU A 11 1.99 -13.49 23.36
N GLY A 12 1.37 -14.67 23.47
CA GLY A 12 1.11 -15.52 22.30
C GLY A 12 2.40 -15.87 21.56
N ASN A 13 2.38 -15.83 20.22
CA ASN A 13 3.56 -16.11 19.40
C ASN A 13 4.38 -14.86 19.02
N ILE A 14 4.09 -13.69 19.61
CA ILE A 14 4.75 -12.42 19.27
C ILE A 14 6.29 -12.53 19.36
N PRO A 15 6.89 -13.12 20.42
CA PRO A 15 8.35 -13.21 20.52
C PRO A 15 8.98 -14.03 19.39
N GLN A 16 8.33 -15.13 18.96
CA GLN A 16 8.80 -15.94 17.84
C GLN A 16 8.77 -15.17 16.52
N ILE A 17 7.84 -14.23 16.36
CA ILE A 17 7.62 -13.44 15.14
C ILE A 17 8.54 -12.21 15.09
N ILE A 18 8.69 -11.46 16.19
CA ILE A 18 9.55 -10.25 16.26
C ILE A 18 11.04 -10.60 16.14
N SER A 19 11.44 -11.81 16.53
CA SER A 19 12.82 -12.29 16.35
C SER A 19 13.20 -12.57 14.88
N ALA A 20 12.24 -12.47 13.95
CA ALA A 20 12.46 -12.65 12.52
C ALA A 20 12.67 -11.31 11.78
N ASP A 21 12.90 -11.40 10.47
CA ASP A 21 13.04 -10.22 9.60
C ASP A 21 11.74 -9.38 9.65
N PRO A 22 11.78 -8.07 9.97
CA PRO A 22 10.60 -7.21 10.00
C PRO A 22 9.87 -7.12 8.65
N VAL A 23 10.56 -7.36 7.53
CA VAL A 23 9.96 -7.40 6.19
C VAL A 23 9.28 -8.75 5.92
N ARG A 24 9.75 -9.83 6.55
CA ARG A 24 9.22 -11.19 6.39
C ARG A 24 9.10 -11.90 7.74
N PRO A 25 8.26 -11.39 8.66
CA PRO A 25 8.25 -11.83 10.05
C PRO A 25 7.81 -13.29 10.23
N PHE A 26 7.13 -13.85 9.23
CA PHE A 26 6.65 -15.23 9.24
C PHE A 26 7.51 -16.22 8.46
N SER A 27 8.54 -15.75 7.73
CA SER A 27 9.35 -16.61 6.84
C SER A 27 9.96 -17.81 7.56
N LYS A 28 10.65 -17.58 8.69
CA LYS A 28 11.27 -18.64 9.49
C LYS A 28 10.24 -19.60 10.10
N LEU A 29 9.06 -19.10 10.47
CA LEU A 29 7.99 -19.94 10.98
C LEU A 29 7.37 -20.77 9.84
N ALA A 30 7.31 -20.21 8.63
CA ALA A 30 6.77 -20.86 7.44
C ALA A 30 7.67 -22.03 7.01
N GLU A 31 8.99 -21.85 7.05
CA GLU A 31 9.95 -22.92 6.78
C GLU A 31 9.80 -24.11 7.74
N LYS A 32 9.47 -23.83 9.02
CA LYS A 32 9.39 -24.85 10.06
C LYS A 32 8.02 -25.53 10.18
N TYR A 33 6.94 -24.77 9.97
CA TYR A 33 5.57 -25.23 10.22
C TYR A 33 4.69 -25.24 8.97
N GLY A 34 5.15 -24.70 7.84
CA GLY A 34 4.30 -24.52 6.66
C GLY A 34 3.29 -23.40 6.88
N ASP A 35 2.00 -23.73 6.89
CA ASP A 35 0.95 -22.77 7.21
C ASP A 35 0.82 -22.63 8.74
N ILE A 36 0.86 -21.39 9.22
CA ILE A 36 1.03 -21.12 10.65
C ILE A 36 -0.30 -20.62 11.23
N PRO A 37 -0.92 -21.33 12.18
CA PRO A 37 -1.91 -20.72 13.05
C PRO A 37 -1.19 -19.87 14.10
N ASN A 38 -1.62 -18.61 14.23
CA ASN A 38 -1.18 -17.70 15.27
C ASN A 38 -2.38 -17.24 16.10
N GLY A 39 -2.72 -17.98 17.16
CA GLY A 39 -3.89 -17.69 17.99
C GLY A 39 -5.18 -17.76 17.16
N ASN A 40 -5.85 -16.62 16.97
CA ASN A 40 -7.08 -16.50 16.18
C ASN A 40 -6.83 -16.20 14.69
N ALA A 41 -5.58 -16.08 14.24
CA ALA A 41 -5.22 -15.78 12.86
C ALA A 41 -4.57 -17.00 12.18
N VAL A 42 -4.75 -17.14 10.86
CA VAL A 42 -4.10 -18.17 10.04
C VAL A 42 -3.29 -17.50 8.94
N ILE A 43 -2.00 -17.82 8.88
CA ILE A 43 -1.09 -17.26 7.89
C ILE A 43 -0.96 -18.24 6.74
N LEU A 44 -1.38 -17.82 5.55
CA LEU A 44 -1.31 -18.61 4.33
C LEU A 44 0.02 -18.32 3.62
N ASN A 45 0.94 -19.29 3.64
CA ASN A 45 2.26 -19.12 3.03
C ASN A 45 2.32 -19.70 1.60
N THR A 46 1.36 -20.55 1.23
CA THR A 46 1.38 -21.25 -0.06
C THR A 46 0.43 -20.62 -1.08
N ALA A 47 0.92 -20.34 -2.29
CA ALA A 47 0.12 -19.71 -3.36
C ALA A 47 -1.08 -20.56 -3.84
N SER A 48 -1.04 -21.89 -3.68
CA SER A 48 -2.19 -22.77 -3.96
C SER A 48 -3.33 -22.50 -2.98
N LEU A 49 -3.03 -22.42 -1.69
CA LEU A 49 -4.00 -22.16 -0.63
C LEU A 49 -4.55 -20.73 -0.71
N VAL A 50 -3.70 -19.73 -0.98
CA VAL A 50 -4.18 -18.36 -1.22
C VAL A 50 -5.16 -18.32 -2.38
N ARG A 51 -4.94 -19.11 -3.44
CA ARG A 51 -5.86 -19.20 -4.57
C ARG A 51 -7.15 -19.93 -4.19
N GLU A 52 -7.05 -21.07 -3.52
CA GLU A 52 -8.20 -21.85 -3.08
C GLU A 52 -9.12 -21.02 -2.18
N GLU A 53 -8.56 -20.37 -1.17
CA GLU A 53 -9.30 -19.52 -0.25
C GLU A 53 -9.91 -18.30 -0.95
N LYS A 54 -9.17 -17.62 -1.84
CA LYS A 54 -9.70 -16.46 -2.58
C LYS A 54 -10.75 -16.80 -3.64
N LEU A 55 -10.67 -18.00 -4.23
CA LEU A 55 -11.58 -18.43 -5.30
C LEU A 55 -12.80 -19.18 -4.75
N ALA A 56 -12.78 -19.63 -3.49
CA ALA A 56 -13.91 -20.29 -2.84
C ALA A 56 -15.08 -19.31 -2.66
N PRO A 57 -16.21 -19.48 -3.39
CA PRO A 57 -17.31 -18.51 -3.40
C PRO A 57 -17.96 -18.32 -2.03
N ARG A 58 -17.92 -19.36 -1.18
CA ARG A 58 -18.50 -19.34 0.17
C ARG A 58 -17.64 -18.61 1.21
N ARG A 59 -16.36 -18.39 0.92
CA ARG A 59 -15.40 -17.76 1.87
C ARG A 59 -14.94 -16.39 1.42
N GLN A 60 -15.30 -15.97 0.21
CA GLN A 60 -14.86 -14.69 -0.34
C GLN A 60 -15.34 -13.51 0.50
N GLU A 61 -16.58 -13.57 1.04
CA GLU A 61 -17.12 -12.52 1.91
C GLU A 61 -16.42 -12.53 3.28
N ASP A 62 -16.20 -13.72 3.85
CA ASP A 62 -15.52 -13.91 5.15
C ASP A 62 -14.05 -13.45 5.11
N LEU A 63 -13.36 -13.67 3.98
CA LEU A 63 -11.94 -13.34 3.79
C LEU A 63 -11.71 -11.90 3.31
N MET A 64 -12.75 -11.22 2.82
CA MET A 64 -12.66 -9.81 2.42
C MET A 64 -12.93 -8.84 3.57
N GLY A 65 -13.30 -9.35 4.75
CA GLY A 65 -13.37 -8.57 5.98
C GLY A 65 -11.98 -8.01 6.35
N LYS A 66 -11.88 -6.69 6.45
CA LYS A 66 -10.69 -5.99 6.93
C LYS A 66 -10.94 -5.48 8.33
N SER A 67 -10.00 -5.64 9.25
CA SER A 67 -10.07 -4.97 10.56
C SER A 67 -9.60 -3.52 10.39
N PRO A 68 -10.29 -2.51 10.97
CA PRO A 68 -9.87 -1.11 10.89
C PRO A 68 -8.46 -0.89 11.44
N GLU A 69 -8.09 -1.65 12.48
CA GLU A 69 -6.79 -1.59 13.14
C GLU A 69 -5.66 -2.13 12.25
N SER A 70 -5.96 -3.09 11.38
CA SER A 70 -5.01 -3.68 10.42
C SER A 70 -4.63 -2.72 9.29
N PHE A 71 -5.30 -1.58 9.19
CA PHE A 71 -5.02 -0.54 8.20
C PHE A 71 -4.63 0.79 8.84
N TYR A 72 -4.25 0.78 10.13
CA TYR A 72 -3.75 1.96 10.83
C TYR A 72 -2.29 2.26 10.44
N PRO A 73 -1.89 3.53 10.24
CA PRO A 73 -2.68 4.75 10.32
C PRO A 73 -3.34 5.15 8.98
N PHE A 74 -3.23 4.34 7.92
CA PHE A 74 -3.76 4.66 6.59
C PHE A 74 -5.27 4.97 6.59
N GLY A 75 -6.05 4.21 7.35
CA GLY A 75 -7.49 4.44 7.48
C GLY A 75 -7.82 5.82 8.05
N GLU A 76 -7.00 6.35 8.96
CA GLU A 76 -7.20 7.68 9.54
C GLU A 76 -6.77 8.80 8.57
N ILE A 77 -5.66 8.59 7.85
CA ILE A 77 -5.12 9.57 6.92
C ILE A 77 -6.03 9.73 5.69
N MET A 78 -6.48 8.60 5.13
CA MET A 78 -7.20 8.56 3.86
C MET A 78 -8.73 8.58 4.04
N GLY A 79 -9.24 8.35 5.25
CA GLY A 79 -10.67 8.20 5.50
C GLY A 79 -11.28 7.03 4.73
N HIS A 80 -12.51 7.21 4.23
CA HIS A 80 -13.19 6.20 3.42
C HIS A 80 -12.50 6.03 2.07
N ASN A 81 -11.98 4.84 1.81
CA ASN A 81 -11.32 4.50 0.56
C ASN A 81 -11.42 3.00 0.27
N MET A 82 -11.42 2.63 -1.01
CA MET A 82 -11.55 1.24 -1.46
C MET A 82 -10.48 0.28 -0.87
N ALA A 83 -9.31 0.78 -0.45
CA ALA A 83 -8.25 -0.05 0.13
C ALA A 83 -8.52 -0.41 1.60
N SER A 84 -9.18 0.44 2.39
CA SER A 84 -9.50 0.18 3.80
C SER A 84 -10.96 -0.21 4.05
N SER A 85 -11.88 0.07 3.13
CA SER A 85 -13.31 -0.21 3.31
C SER A 85 -13.61 -1.70 3.51
N HIS A 86 -14.59 -1.97 4.38
CA HIS A 86 -15.15 -3.30 4.54
C HIS A 86 -15.88 -3.77 3.29
N TYR A 87 -15.91 -5.09 3.10
CA TYR A 87 -16.73 -5.71 2.08
C TYR A 87 -18.21 -5.36 2.29
N SER A 88 -18.78 -4.66 1.32
CA SER A 88 -20.16 -4.18 1.36
C SER A 88 -20.67 -3.99 -0.07
N PRO A 89 -22.00 -3.93 -0.28
CA PRO A 89 -22.56 -3.57 -1.58
C PRO A 89 -22.03 -2.22 -2.11
N ALA A 90 -21.77 -1.26 -1.22
CA ALA A 90 -21.18 0.03 -1.56
C ALA A 90 -19.74 -0.13 -2.09
N TYR A 91 -18.90 -0.90 -1.39
CA TYR A 91 -17.54 -1.23 -1.85
C TYR A 91 -17.54 -1.92 -3.22
N LEU A 92 -18.44 -2.89 -3.45
CA LEU A 92 -18.56 -3.58 -4.73
C LEU A 92 -18.95 -2.63 -5.86
N PHE A 93 -19.87 -1.70 -5.58
CA PHE A 93 -20.28 -0.67 -6.52
C PHE A 93 -19.12 0.27 -6.86
N GLU A 94 -18.44 0.84 -5.85
CA GLU A 94 -17.27 1.71 -6.04
C GLU A 94 -16.18 1.02 -6.85
N ARG A 95 -15.86 -0.24 -6.51
CA ARG A 95 -14.88 -1.05 -7.25
C ARG A 95 -15.32 -1.26 -8.70
N LYS A 96 -16.60 -1.56 -8.94
CA LYS A 96 -17.13 -1.75 -10.30
C LYS A 96 -17.03 -0.45 -11.11
N VAL A 97 -17.37 0.68 -10.52
CA VAL A 97 -17.24 2.01 -11.15
C VAL A 97 -15.78 2.29 -11.50
N PHE A 98 -14.86 2.13 -10.55
CA PHE A 98 -13.43 2.38 -10.76
C PHE A 98 -12.83 1.47 -11.85
N VAL A 99 -13.10 0.16 -11.80
CA VAL A 99 -12.60 -0.79 -12.81
C VAL A 99 -13.19 -0.49 -14.20
N SER A 100 -14.47 -0.14 -14.26
CA SER A 100 -15.12 0.23 -15.53
C SER A 100 -14.50 1.50 -16.13
N ALA A 101 -14.25 2.51 -15.29
CA ALA A 101 -13.55 3.73 -15.70
C ALA A 101 -12.14 3.40 -16.22
N MET A 102 -11.36 2.59 -15.49
CA MET A 102 -10.02 2.17 -15.92
C MET A 102 -10.02 1.41 -17.25
N HIS A 103 -11.04 0.58 -17.52
CA HIS A 103 -11.18 -0.08 -18.83
C HIS A 103 -11.49 0.91 -19.96
N ILE A 104 -12.40 1.86 -19.73
CA ILE A 104 -12.70 2.92 -20.71
C ILE A 104 -11.43 3.73 -21.00
N PHE A 105 -10.69 4.10 -19.97
CA PHE A 105 -9.47 4.88 -20.13
C PHE A 105 -8.33 4.07 -20.76
N GLY A 106 -8.13 2.80 -20.40
CA GLY A 106 -6.97 2.00 -20.82
C GLY A 106 -7.12 1.24 -22.14
N ALA A 107 -8.36 0.94 -22.56
CA ALA A 107 -8.65 0.21 -23.80
C ALA A 107 -9.61 0.95 -24.74
N GLY A 108 -10.45 1.84 -24.22
CA GLY A 108 -11.52 2.50 -24.98
C GLY A 108 -11.11 3.82 -25.64
N ILE A 109 -10.52 4.75 -24.87
CA ILE A 109 -10.18 6.10 -25.37
C ILE A 109 -8.80 6.11 -26.03
N GLU A 110 -7.84 5.40 -25.46
CA GLU A 110 -6.49 5.22 -26.01
C GLU A 110 -5.84 4.01 -25.34
N ARG A 111 -4.91 3.33 -26.01
CA ARG A 111 -4.22 2.19 -25.40
C ARG A 111 -3.34 2.67 -24.24
N ALA A 112 -3.44 2.00 -23.10
CA ALA A 112 -2.59 2.27 -21.94
C ALA A 112 -1.08 2.29 -22.28
N SER A 113 -0.65 1.49 -23.26
CA SER A 113 0.74 1.48 -23.73
C SER A 113 1.17 2.78 -24.40
N VAL A 114 0.30 3.42 -25.18
CA VAL A 114 0.61 4.69 -25.86
C VAL A 114 0.77 5.80 -24.82
N ARG A 115 -0.14 5.83 -23.84
CA ARG A 115 -0.08 6.81 -22.75
C ARG A 115 1.06 6.58 -21.77
N ALA A 116 1.45 5.33 -21.53
CA ALA A 116 2.68 5.04 -20.78
C ALA A 116 3.91 5.58 -21.53
N GLY A 117 3.89 5.54 -22.87
CA GLY A 117 4.89 6.17 -23.72
C GLY A 117 5.04 7.67 -23.48
N HIS A 118 3.94 8.39 -23.24
CA HIS A 118 4.00 9.83 -22.98
C HIS A 118 4.79 10.18 -21.71
N ALA A 119 4.69 9.39 -20.64
CA ALA A 119 5.54 9.59 -19.45
C ALA A 119 7.03 9.41 -19.78
N VAL A 120 7.35 8.42 -20.62
CA VAL A 120 8.72 8.22 -21.12
C VAL A 120 9.17 9.39 -21.99
N ASP A 121 8.32 9.89 -22.88
CA ASP A 121 8.62 11.03 -23.76
C ASP A 121 8.89 12.31 -22.94
N ILE A 122 8.09 12.54 -21.89
CA ILE A 122 8.31 13.64 -20.93
C ILE A 122 9.69 13.51 -20.27
N ALA A 123 10.00 12.32 -19.76
CA ALA A 123 11.30 12.07 -19.12
C ALA A 123 12.47 12.24 -20.10
N MET A 124 12.36 11.72 -21.32
CA MET A 124 13.38 11.84 -22.36
C MET A 124 13.60 13.28 -22.80
N LYS A 125 12.54 14.06 -22.93
CA LYS A 125 12.62 15.50 -23.23
C LYS A 125 13.37 16.26 -22.14
N GLU A 126 13.10 15.94 -20.88
CA GLU A 126 13.77 16.59 -19.75
C GLU A 126 15.26 16.25 -19.70
N ILE A 127 15.62 15.00 -19.99
CA ILE A 127 17.03 14.57 -20.12
C ILE A 127 17.72 15.34 -21.26
N GLY A 128 17.06 15.45 -22.41
CA GLY A 128 17.58 16.18 -23.57
C GLY A 128 17.83 17.68 -23.31
N ASN A 129 17.02 18.31 -22.45
CA ASN A 129 17.15 19.72 -22.11
C ASN A 129 18.31 20.03 -21.13
N LYS A 130 18.94 19.01 -20.55
CA LYS A 130 19.97 19.15 -19.51
C LYS A 130 21.25 18.36 -19.84
N PRO A 131 21.89 18.58 -21.01
CA PRO A 131 23.09 17.83 -21.39
C PRO A 131 24.21 18.06 -20.37
N GLY A 132 24.81 16.97 -19.89
CA GLY A 132 25.95 17.00 -18.97
C GLY A 132 25.63 17.39 -17.52
N ARG A 133 24.36 17.59 -17.15
CA ARG A 133 23.96 17.83 -15.75
C ARG A 133 23.61 16.51 -15.05
N SER A 134 24.01 16.39 -13.79
CA SER A 134 23.55 15.30 -12.92
C SER A 134 22.07 15.47 -12.58
N PHE A 135 21.31 14.38 -12.65
CA PHE A 135 19.91 14.32 -12.20
C PHE A 135 19.65 12.99 -11.49
N SER A 136 18.58 12.92 -10.70
CA SER A 136 18.10 11.67 -10.08
C SER A 136 17.12 10.97 -11.04
N PRO A 137 17.44 9.79 -11.59
CA PRO A 137 16.53 9.07 -12.47
C PRO A 137 15.24 8.66 -11.76
N LYS A 138 15.33 8.36 -10.45
CA LYS A 138 14.18 7.99 -9.63
C LYS A 138 13.13 9.11 -9.61
N ASN A 139 13.52 10.32 -9.20
CA ASN A 139 12.58 11.44 -9.08
C ASN A 139 12.02 11.84 -10.44
N LEU A 140 12.83 11.80 -11.50
CA LEU A 140 12.38 12.11 -12.85
C LEU A 140 11.27 11.15 -13.31
N LEU A 141 11.47 9.84 -13.10
CA LEU A 141 10.47 8.84 -13.45
C LEU A 141 9.21 8.95 -12.59
N GLU A 142 9.36 9.14 -11.27
CA GLU A 142 8.22 9.35 -10.37
C GLU A 142 7.38 10.57 -10.78
N PHE A 143 8.03 11.70 -11.07
CA PHE A 143 7.34 12.91 -11.50
C PHE A 143 6.69 12.76 -12.88
N ALA A 144 7.34 12.11 -13.84
CA ALA A 144 6.75 11.86 -15.14
C ALA A 144 5.50 10.97 -15.05
N ILE A 145 5.52 9.95 -14.17
CA ILE A 145 4.36 9.11 -13.89
C ILE A 145 3.24 9.92 -13.23
N PHE A 146 3.57 10.77 -12.25
CA PHE A 146 2.57 11.60 -11.58
C PHE A 146 1.93 12.62 -12.51
N VAL A 147 2.70 13.32 -13.35
CA VAL A 147 2.17 14.23 -14.37
C VAL A 147 1.17 13.49 -15.26
N GLN A 148 1.55 12.30 -15.72
CA GLN A 148 0.70 11.52 -16.61
C GLN A 148 -0.61 11.07 -15.92
N LEU A 149 -0.52 10.59 -14.67
CA LEU A 149 -1.69 10.17 -13.89
C LEU A 149 -2.61 11.35 -13.54
N LEU A 150 -2.04 12.50 -13.16
CA LEU A 150 -2.81 13.69 -12.84
C LEU A 150 -3.50 14.25 -14.09
N GLU A 151 -2.84 14.23 -15.24
CA GLU A 151 -3.48 14.55 -16.52
C GLU A 151 -4.64 13.58 -16.81
N TRP A 152 -4.50 12.29 -16.53
CA TRP A 152 -5.60 11.33 -16.71
C TRP A 152 -6.79 11.60 -15.79
N LEU A 153 -6.52 11.87 -14.52
CA LEU A 153 -7.55 12.02 -13.50
C LEU A 153 -8.25 13.38 -13.56
N THR A 154 -7.52 14.44 -13.91
CA THR A 154 -8.02 15.82 -13.83
C THR A 154 -8.20 16.48 -15.19
N SER A 155 -7.70 15.87 -16.27
CA SER A 155 -7.60 16.48 -17.61
C SER A 155 -6.80 17.79 -17.65
N LYS A 156 -6.04 18.10 -16.59
CA LYS A 156 -5.18 19.29 -16.51
C LYS A 156 -3.75 18.91 -16.84
N LYS A 157 -3.11 19.73 -17.67
CA LYS A 157 -1.68 19.62 -17.95
C LYS A 157 -0.91 20.28 -16.83
N ILE A 158 -0.01 19.53 -16.21
CA ILE A 158 0.84 19.96 -15.10
C ILE A 158 2.28 19.92 -15.60
N ALA A 159 3.05 20.94 -15.24
CA ALA A 159 4.46 21.01 -15.59
C ALA A 159 5.31 20.15 -14.64
N LEU A 160 6.47 19.69 -15.09
CA LEU A 160 7.33 18.80 -14.31
C LEU A 160 7.97 19.49 -13.09
N ASP A 161 8.02 20.81 -13.10
CA ASP A 161 8.53 21.68 -12.03
C ASP A 161 7.44 22.19 -11.07
N ASP A 162 6.19 21.74 -11.26
CA ASP A 162 5.07 22.15 -10.41
C ASP A 162 5.29 21.70 -8.95
N PRO A 163 5.12 22.60 -7.95
CA PRO A 163 5.29 22.26 -6.54
C PRO A 163 4.42 21.09 -6.07
N ILE A 164 3.26 20.87 -6.71
CA ILE A 164 2.35 19.77 -6.34
C ILE A 164 3.01 18.39 -6.48
N LEU A 165 3.93 18.24 -7.43
CA LEU A 165 4.63 16.96 -7.63
C LEU A 165 5.61 16.66 -6.51
N LYS A 166 6.23 17.71 -5.94
CA LYS A 166 7.10 17.57 -4.78
C LYS A 166 6.28 17.18 -3.54
N GLU A 167 5.16 17.84 -3.31
CA GLU A 167 4.25 17.50 -2.21
C GLU A 167 3.73 16.05 -2.34
N LEU A 168 3.33 15.64 -3.54
CA LEU A 168 2.85 14.29 -3.80
C LEU A 168 3.94 13.23 -3.55
N ASN A 169 5.19 13.52 -3.91
CA ASN A 169 6.30 12.62 -3.67
C ASN A 169 6.66 12.53 -2.17
N GLU A 170 6.64 13.65 -1.45
CA GLU A 170 6.82 13.65 0.00
C GLU A 170 5.71 12.85 0.68
N PHE A 171 4.46 13.05 0.25
CA PHE A 171 3.32 12.25 0.72
C PHE A 171 3.51 10.76 0.41
N ALA A 172 3.91 10.39 -0.81
CA ALA A 172 4.17 9.00 -1.19
C ALA A 172 5.30 8.37 -0.35
N ALA A 173 6.33 9.13 -0.01
CA ALA A 173 7.42 8.67 0.86
C ALA A 173 6.94 8.43 2.30
N ILE A 174 6.11 9.33 2.85
CA ILE A 174 5.48 9.15 4.16
C ILE A 174 4.62 7.90 4.16
N MET A 175 3.76 7.75 3.15
CA MET A 175 2.88 6.58 3.02
C MET A 175 3.68 5.29 2.91
N THR A 176 4.74 5.25 2.11
CA THR A 176 5.61 4.06 1.99
C THR A 176 6.23 3.67 3.34
N ARG A 177 6.68 4.66 4.13
CA ARG A 177 7.22 4.41 5.47
C ARG A 177 6.17 3.85 6.42
N GLN A 178 4.93 4.33 6.36
CA GLN A 178 3.83 3.79 7.16
C GLN A 178 3.43 2.38 6.74
N ALA A 179 3.46 2.06 5.44
CA ALA A 179 3.14 0.71 4.94
C ALA A 179 4.04 -0.36 5.54
N LEU A 180 5.32 -0.05 5.75
CA LEU A 180 6.27 -0.94 6.41
C LEU A 180 5.93 -1.20 7.89
N LEU A 181 5.24 -0.27 8.55
CA LEU A 181 4.80 -0.41 9.94
C LEU A 181 3.46 -1.14 10.06
N ASN A 182 2.70 -1.28 8.97
CA ASN A 182 1.37 -1.92 9.00
C ASN A 182 1.42 -3.34 9.60
N THR A 183 2.46 -4.10 9.27
CA THR A 183 2.66 -5.46 9.79
C THR A 183 2.82 -5.49 11.32
N MET A 184 3.30 -4.41 11.94
CA MET A 184 3.38 -4.30 13.40
C MET A 184 2.01 -4.05 14.03
N TYR A 185 1.16 -3.24 13.39
CA TYR A 185 -0.21 -2.98 13.86
C TYR A 185 -1.12 -4.20 13.67
N GLU A 186 -0.92 -4.97 12.60
CA GLU A 186 -1.59 -6.27 12.41
C GLU A 186 -1.22 -7.28 13.50
N LEU A 187 0.05 -7.30 13.93
CA LEU A 187 0.51 -8.21 14.99
C LEU A 187 0.10 -7.75 16.39
N CYS A 188 0.12 -6.45 16.63
CA CYS A 188 -0.15 -5.84 17.93
C CYS A 188 -1.14 -4.67 17.78
N PRO A 189 -2.45 -4.92 17.60
CA PRO A 189 -3.44 -3.87 17.36
C PRO A 189 -3.53 -2.83 18.49
N PHE A 190 -3.17 -3.21 19.72
CA PHE A 190 -3.16 -2.31 20.86
C PHE A 190 -2.13 -1.16 20.71
N LEU A 191 -1.14 -1.30 19.83
CA LEU A 191 -0.18 -0.23 19.53
C LEU A 191 -0.85 1.01 18.92
N CYS A 192 -2.03 0.86 18.30
CA CYS A 192 -2.81 1.99 17.78
C CYS A 192 -3.26 2.97 18.88
N TYR A 193 -3.36 2.50 20.14
CA TYR A 193 -3.75 3.35 21.28
C TYR A 193 -2.56 4.02 21.97
N LEU A 194 -1.33 3.62 21.64
CA LEU A 194 -0.14 4.25 22.19
C LEU A 194 0.21 5.51 21.38
N PRO A 195 0.72 6.57 22.01
CA PRO A 195 1.21 7.75 21.32
C PRO A 195 2.51 7.42 20.60
N THR A 196 2.41 6.71 19.49
CA THR A 196 3.52 6.52 18.56
C THR A 196 3.78 7.88 17.89
N GLN A 197 5.03 8.34 17.81
CA GLN A 197 5.39 9.66 17.30
C GLN A 197 5.14 9.86 15.78
N ILE A 198 4.26 9.06 15.20
CA ILE A 198 3.96 9.01 13.77
C ILE A 198 3.24 10.29 13.29
N PHE A 199 2.61 11.03 14.20
CA PHE A 199 2.01 12.34 13.94
C PHE A 199 2.93 13.53 14.24
N SER A 200 4.21 13.32 14.53
CA SER A 200 5.17 14.42 14.70
C SER A 200 5.58 15.01 13.34
N GLY A 201 4.64 15.60 12.62
CA GLY A 201 4.95 16.70 11.71
C GLY A 201 5.47 17.86 12.54
N ASN A 202 6.72 18.27 12.28
CA ASN A 202 7.37 19.49 12.75
C ASN A 202 6.56 20.38 13.70
N LYS A 203 6.64 20.12 15.01
CA LYS A 203 6.63 21.22 15.98
C LYS A 203 8.06 21.74 16.11
N ALA A 204 8.54 22.37 15.05
CA ALA A 204 9.73 23.23 15.11
C ALA A 204 9.25 24.68 15.03
N SER A 205 9.62 25.44 16.06
CA SER A 205 9.63 26.91 16.15
C SER A 205 8.30 27.66 15.99
N THR A 206 7.60 27.87 17.11
CA THR A 206 7.04 29.18 17.45
C THR A 206 7.22 29.42 18.95
N THR A 207 8.41 29.89 19.29
CA THR A 207 8.65 30.73 20.47
C THR A 207 9.40 31.94 19.95
N ASP A 208 8.65 33.00 19.69
CA ASP A 208 9.02 34.39 19.92
C ASP A 208 7.74 35.09 20.41
#